data_AF-A0A8J4IB66-F1
#
_entry.id   AF-A0A8J4IB66-F1
#
_cell.length_a   1.000
_cell.length_b   1.000
_cell.length_c   1.000
_cell.angle_alpha   90.00
_cell.angle_beta   90.00
_cell.angle_gamma   90.00
#
_symmetry.space_group_name_H-M   'P 1'
#
loop_
_entity.id
_entity.type
_entity.pdbx_description
1 polymer ?
#
loop_
_entity_poly.entity_id
_entity_poly.type
_entity_poly.pdbx_seq_one_letter_code
_entity_poly.pdbx_strand_id
1 'polypeptide(L)'
;YRPPDQEDQTDEALYRQTGAASRSQALVLMGDFNHPDICWRDNTAGHKQSGRFLECVVEEPTRRGAMLDLVLANKEGLVGNVKLRGSLGCSDHEMVEFKI
;
A
#
# COMPACT_ATOMS: atom_id res chain seq x y z
N TYR A 1 2.73 -2.35 9.08
CA TYR A 1 2.32 -1.11 9.74
C TYR A 1 3.51 -0.17 9.74
N ARG A 2 3.34 1.05 9.21
CA ARG A 2 4.30 2.15 9.32
C ARG A 2 3.69 3.20 10.27
N PRO A 3 4.33 3.55 11.39
CA PRO A 3 3.89 4.64 12.24
C PRO A 3 3.89 5.99 11.50
N PRO A 4 2.99 6.93 11.84
CA PRO A 4 2.93 8.25 11.19
C PRO A 4 4.20 9.08 11.36
N ASP A 5 4.86 8.98 12.53
CA ASP A 5 6.08 9.73 12.88
C ASP A 5 7.36 8.90 12.68
N GLN A 6 7.32 7.90 11.78
CA GLN A 6 8.49 7.05 11.51
C GLN A 6 9.64 7.86 10.89
N GLU A 7 10.87 7.59 11.35
CA GLU A 7 12.07 8.23 10.80
C GLU A 7 12.33 7.82 9.34
N ASP A 8 12.82 8.77 8.54
CA ASP A 8 13.11 8.57 7.11
C ASP A 8 14.04 7.39 6.81
N GLN A 9 14.98 7.10 7.70
CA GLN A 9 15.89 5.97 7.52
C GLN A 9 15.14 4.63 7.57
N THR A 10 14.14 4.51 8.43
CA THR A 10 13.32 3.30 8.57
C THR A 10 12.39 3.14 7.37
N ASP A 11 11.86 4.24 6.84
CA ASP A 11 11.11 4.24 5.58
C ASP A 11 11.97 3.77 4.40
N GLU A 12 13.19 4.28 4.26
CA GLU A 12 14.08 3.87 3.17
C GLU A 12 14.43 2.37 3.25
N ALA A 13 14.56 1.80 4.45
CA ALA A 13 14.72 0.36 4.61
C ALA A 13 13.47 -0.43 4.15
N LEU A 14 12.27 0.03 4.54
CA LEU A 14 11.00 -0.54 4.08
C LEU A 14 10.90 -0.50 2.55
N TYR A 15 11.24 0.62 1.93
CA TYR A 15 11.13 0.79 0.48
C TYR A 15 12.10 -0.10 -0.27
N ARG A 16 13.34 -0.24 0.23
CA ARG A 16 14.33 -1.16 -0.35
C ARG A 16 13.86 -2.61 -0.29
N GLN A 17 13.32 -3.05 0.84
CA GLN A 17 12.79 -4.40 0.98
C GLN A 17 11.60 -4.63 0.05
N THR A 18 10.70 -3.65 -0.02
CA THR A 18 9.52 -3.69 -0.87
C THR A 18 9.88 -3.74 -2.35
N GLY A 19 10.79 -2.88 -2.80
CA GLY A 19 11.28 -2.88 -4.18
C GLY A 19 12.12 -4.10 -4.56
N ALA A 20 12.74 -4.77 -3.59
CA ALA A 20 13.38 -6.07 -3.82
C ALA A 20 12.32 -7.17 -3.99
N ALA A 21 11.29 -7.18 -3.13
CA ALA A 21 10.21 -8.15 -3.19
C ALA A 21 9.34 -7.99 -4.45
N SER A 22 9.15 -6.77 -4.95
CA SER A 22 8.30 -6.48 -6.12
C SER A 22 8.78 -7.14 -7.41
N ARG A 23 10.06 -7.56 -7.46
CA ARG A 23 10.64 -8.36 -8.56
C ARG A 23 10.16 -9.81 -8.60
N SER A 24 9.39 -10.24 -7.61
CA SER A 24 8.81 -11.59 -7.56
C SER A 24 7.70 -11.75 -8.60
N GLN A 25 7.47 -12.98 -9.06
CA GLN A 25 6.42 -13.28 -10.05
C GLN A 25 5.01 -12.88 -9.60
N ALA A 26 4.75 -12.91 -8.29
CA ALA A 26 3.52 -12.46 -7.68
C ALA A 26 3.85 -11.93 -6.26
N LEU A 27 3.39 -10.71 -5.96
CA LEU A 27 3.52 -10.08 -4.66
C LEU A 27 2.19 -9.41 -4.29
N VAL A 28 1.74 -9.68 -3.06
CA VAL A 28 0.68 -8.93 -2.39
C VAL A 28 1.25 -8.32 -1.12
N LEU A 29 1.15 -7.00 -0.99
CA LEU A 29 1.50 -6.28 0.23
C LEU A 29 0.21 -5.80 0.89
N MET A 30 0.08 -6.06 2.18
CA MET A 30 -1.07 -5.64 2.97
C MET A 30 -0.60 -4.94 4.24
N GLY A 31 -1.18 -3.78 4.51
CA GLY A 31 -1.00 -3.10 5.77
C GLY A 31 -1.39 -1.63 5.70
N ASP A 32 -1.38 -1.02 6.88
CA ASP A 32 -1.47 0.42 7.01
C ASP A 32 -0.06 1.04 6.89
N PHE A 33 0.12 1.86 5.86
CA PHE A 33 1.37 2.53 5.54
C PHE A 33 1.41 4.00 5.97
N ASN A 34 0.30 4.58 6.46
CA ASN A 34 0.23 5.96 6.97
C ASN A 34 1.03 7.00 6.14
N HIS A 35 0.84 7.03 4.82
CA HIS A 35 1.41 8.07 3.95
C HIS A 35 0.35 9.11 3.59
N PRO A 36 0.14 10.15 4.41
CA PRO A 36 -0.89 11.15 4.15
C PRO A 36 -0.60 12.02 2.92
N ASP A 37 0.66 12.07 2.48
CA ASP A 37 1.08 12.81 1.30
C ASP A 37 0.94 12.02 0.00
N ILE A 38 0.52 10.75 0.06
CA ILE A 38 0.20 9.93 -1.11
C ILE A 38 -1.28 10.06 -1.45
N CYS A 39 -1.57 10.53 -2.65
CA CYS A 39 -2.87 10.35 -3.26
C CYS A 39 -2.94 8.96 -3.91
N TRP A 40 -3.39 7.95 -3.16
CA TRP A 40 -3.55 6.57 -3.66
C TRP A 40 -4.48 6.45 -4.86
N ARG A 41 -5.47 7.35 -4.97
CA ARG A 41 -6.40 7.39 -6.09
C ARG A 41 -5.72 7.69 -7.42
N ASP A 42 -4.77 8.61 -7.38
CA ASP A 42 -4.10 9.16 -8.56
C ASP A 42 -2.66 8.64 -8.68
N ASN A 43 -2.21 7.80 -7.75
CA ASN A 43 -0.84 7.29 -7.64
C ASN A 43 0.20 8.42 -7.68
N THR A 44 -0.08 9.52 -6.98
CA THR A 44 0.84 10.66 -6.86
C THR A 44 1.28 10.85 -5.42
N ALA A 45 2.52 11.31 -5.22
CA ALA A 45 3.04 11.64 -3.91
C ALA A 45 3.46 13.12 -3.86
N GLY A 46 3.15 13.79 -2.76
CA GLY A 46 3.57 15.16 -2.50
C GLY A 46 5.06 15.27 -2.19
N HIS A 47 5.64 14.25 -1.53
CA HIS A 47 7.06 14.19 -1.24
C HIS A 47 7.81 13.15 -2.09
N LYS A 48 9.08 13.44 -2.36
CA LYS A 48 9.97 12.56 -3.13
C LYS A 48 10.14 11.17 -2.49
N GLN A 49 10.17 11.09 -1.16
CA GLN A 49 10.34 9.84 -0.42
C GLN A 49 9.13 8.92 -0.60
N SER A 50 7.92 9.43 -0.39
CA SER A 50 6.67 8.72 -0.67
C SER A 50 6.50 8.38 -2.15
N GLY A 51 7.04 9.20 -3.06
CA GLY A 51 7.11 8.89 -4.49
C GLY A 51 7.95 7.65 -4.80
N ARG A 52 9.09 7.48 -4.13
CA ARG A 52 9.91 6.25 -4.26
C ARG A 52 9.17 5.01 -3.79
N PHE A 53 8.35 5.12 -2.75
CA PHE A 53 7.51 4.01 -2.30
C PHE A 53 6.53 3.62 -3.40
N LEU A 54 5.81 4.58 -3.99
CA LEU A 54 4.89 4.35 -5.10
C LEU A 54 5.58 3.67 -6.28
N GLU A 55 6.77 4.14 -6.68
CA GLU A 55 7.57 3.52 -7.74
C GLU A 55 7.93 2.05 -7.44
N CYS A 56 8.09 1.68 -6.17
CA CYS A 56 8.39 0.29 -5.80
C CYS A 56 7.18 -0.64 -5.89
N VAL A 57 5.97 -0.13 -5.69
CA VAL A 57 4.75 -0.93 -5.50
C VAL A 57 3.75 -0.88 -6.65
N VAL A 58 3.83 0.12 -7.52
CA VAL A 58 2.91 0.32 -8.65
C VAL A 58 3.70 0.18 -9.95
N GLU A 59 3.55 -0.95 -10.67
CA GLU A 59 4.09 -1.11 -12.03
C GLU A 59 3.28 -0.30 -13.05
N GLU A 60 1.94 -0.24 -12.92
CA GLU A 60 1.07 0.64 -13.70
C GLU A 60 -0.10 1.18 -12.83
N PRO A 61 -0.45 2.47 -12.95
CA PRO A 61 -1.43 3.10 -12.09
C PRO A 61 -2.86 2.63 -12.44
N THR A 62 -3.38 1.63 -11.72
CA THR A 62 -4.79 1.26 -11.83
C THR A 62 -5.64 1.99 -10.79
N ARG A 63 -6.67 2.66 -11.31
CA ARG A 63 -7.56 3.67 -10.70
C ARG A 63 -8.27 3.25 -9.39
N ARG A 64 -8.49 4.31 -8.59
CA ARG A 64 -9.63 4.61 -7.67
C ARG A 64 -9.61 3.97 -6.27
N GLY A 65 -9.30 4.81 -5.29
CA GLY A 65 -9.73 4.67 -3.90
C GLY A 65 -8.83 5.46 -2.95
N ALA A 66 -9.39 6.07 -1.91
CA ALA A 66 -8.61 6.46 -0.75
C ALA A 66 -8.74 5.28 0.23
N MET A 67 -7.64 4.60 0.53
CA MET A 67 -7.58 3.47 1.46
C MET A 67 -6.40 3.70 2.41
N LEU A 68 -6.66 3.67 3.73
CA LEU A 68 -5.63 3.75 4.77
C LEU A 68 -5.00 2.37 5.00
N ASP A 69 -5.84 1.33 5.09
CA ASP A 69 -5.42 -0.06 4.97
C ASP A 69 -5.37 -0.42 3.48
N LEU A 70 -4.19 -0.73 2.92
CA LEU A 70 -4.04 -0.94 1.49
C LEU A 70 -3.63 -2.37 1.16
N VAL A 71 -4.22 -2.93 0.11
CA VAL A 71 -3.75 -4.16 -0.55
C VAL A 71 -3.15 -3.77 -1.88
N LEU A 72 -1.83 -3.89 -1.99
CA LEU A 72 -1.08 -3.63 -3.20
C LEU A 72 -0.72 -4.96 -3.86
N ALA A 73 -0.94 -5.07 -5.16
CA ALA A 73 -0.53 -6.21 -5.96
C ALA A 73 0.36 -5.74 -7.10
N ASN A 74 1.50 -6.39 -7.31
CA ASN A 74 2.40 -6.05 -8.41
C ASN A 74 1.93 -6.57 -9.78
N LYS A 75 0.86 -7.38 -9.81
CA LYS A 75 0.31 -7.97 -11.03
C LYS A 75 -1.20 -7.76 -11.09
N GLU A 76 -1.68 -7.29 -12.23
CA GLU A 76 -3.11 -7.14 -12.48
C GLU A 76 -3.83 -8.49 -12.33
N GLY A 77 -4.98 -8.47 -11.66
CA GLY A 77 -5.81 -9.66 -11.43
C GLY A 77 -5.27 -10.65 -10.40
N LEU A 78 -4.10 -10.39 -9.79
CA LEU A 78 -3.57 -11.20 -8.68
C LEU A 78 -4.43 -11.10 -7.42
N VAL A 79 -5.12 -9.97 -7.25
CA VAL A 79 -6.06 -9.76 -6.16
C VAL A 79 -7.42 -9.46 -6.78
N GLY A 80 -8.44 -10.21 -6.33
CA GLY A 80 -9.82 -10.06 -6.78
C GLY A 80 -10.81 -10.01 -5.62
N ASN A 81 -12.03 -9.56 -5.90
CA ASN A 81 -13.14 -9.51 -4.93
C ASN A 81 -12.78 -8.83 -3.59
N VAL A 82 -12.08 -7.69 -3.65
CA VAL A 82 -11.76 -6.89 -2.46
C VAL A 82 -13.05 -6.37 -1.84
N LYS A 83 -13.24 -6.60 -0.55
CA LYS A 83 -14.41 -6.22 0.24
C LYS A 83 -13.98 -5.62 1.57
N LEU A 84 -14.68 -4.58 1.98
CA LEU A 84 -14.61 -4.02 3.32
C LEU A 84 -15.71 -4.67 4.15
N ARG A 85 -15.36 -5.22 5.32
CA ARG A 85 -16.26 -6.01 6.17
C ARG A 85 -16.71 -5.28 7.44
N GLY A 86 -16.38 -3.99 7.56
CA GLY A 86 -16.58 -3.20 8.77
C GLY A 86 -15.46 -3.41 9.79
N SER A 87 -15.52 -2.67 10.91
CA SER A 87 -14.47 -2.74 11.92
C SER A 87 -14.61 -3.95 12.84
N LEU A 88 -13.48 -4.44 13.34
CA LEU A 88 -13.44 -5.50 14.34
C LEU A 88 -13.46 -4.87 15.75
N GLY A 89 -14.54 -5.10 16.49
CA GLY A 89 -14.71 -4.55 17.84
C GLY A 89 -14.81 -3.03 17.82
N CYS A 90 -13.98 -2.36 18.64
CA CYS A 90 -13.90 -0.90 18.72
C CYS A 90 -12.82 -0.30 17.81
N SER A 91 -12.28 -1.08 16.86
CA SER A 91 -11.30 -0.55 15.92
C SER A 91 -11.94 0.51 15.02
N ASP A 92 -11.17 1.54 14.73
CA ASP A 92 -11.44 2.57 13.73
C ASP A 92 -11.02 2.14 12.31
N HIS A 93 -10.38 0.98 12.16
CA HIS A 93 -9.99 0.40 10.87
C HIS A 93 -11.03 -0.61 10.37
N GLU A 94 -11.19 -0.70 9.05
CA GLU A 94 -12.09 -1.67 8.42
C GLU A 94 -11.33 -2.96 8.08
N MET A 95 -11.95 -4.11 8.31
CA MET A 95 -11.41 -5.38 7.83
C MET A 95 -11.46 -5.43 6.30
N VAL A 96 -10.33 -5.78 5.69
CA VAL A 96 -10.21 -6.01 4.25
C VAL A 96 -10.19 -7.52 3.97
N GLU A 97 -11.13 -7.99 3.17
CA GLU A 97 -11.19 -9.36 2.65
C GLU A 97 -10.95 -9.34 1.14
N PHE A 98 -10.15 -10.27 0.63
CA PHE A 98 -9.86 -10.40 -0.80
C PHE A 98 -9.59 -11.85 -1.18
N LYS A 99 -9.58 -12.14 -2.48
CA LYS A 99 -9.17 -13.42 -3.05
C LYS A 99 -7.85 -13.24 -3.80
N ILE A 100 -6.98 -14.26 -3.73
CA ILE A 100 -5.74 -14.40 -4.49
C ILE A 100 -5.95 -15.52 -5.51
#